data_AF-A0A8T7DT86-F1
#
_entry.id   AF-A0A8T7DT86-F1
#
_cell.length_a   1.000
_cell.length_b   1.000
_cell.length_c   1.000
_cell.angle_alpha   90.00
_cell.angle_beta   90.00
_cell.angle_gamma   90.00
#
_symmetry.space_group_name_H-M   'P 1'
#
loop_
_entity.id
_entity.type
_entity.pdbx_description
1 polymer ?
#
loop_
_entity_poly.entity_id
_entity_poly.type
_entity_poly.pdbx_seq_one_letter_code
_entity_poly.pdbx_strand_id
1 'polypeptide(L)'
;GCRPIERLRRLGLLIPPLVGVHMTQIEDEEIALYAQSGAQVVHCPQSNLKLASGHCPVLRLLHAGINVALGTDGAASNNDLDMFGEMRSAAMLAKSAVGDPTALPAERCLEMATLGAARALALDEITGSIEPGKQADLVAVDLDHPATQPVFNPVSQIVYAAGRDQVSDVWVAGRAVVENGALTSIDTGAAIAAAERWRKKISEGS
;
A
#
# COMPACT_ATOMS: atom_id res chain seq x y z
N GLY A 1 3.73 19.24 27.49
CA GLY A 1 4.08 18.79 26.12
C GLY A 1 2.80 18.45 25.38
N CYS A 2 2.77 18.60 24.06
CA CYS A 2 1.60 18.31 23.22
C CYS A 2 1.82 17.06 22.36
N ARG A 3 0.75 16.48 21.81
CA ARG A 3 0.82 15.33 20.89
C ARG A 3 1.52 15.69 19.58
N PRO A 4 2.14 14.73 18.85
CA PRO A 4 2.88 15.02 17.63
C PRO A 4 2.06 15.72 16.54
N ILE A 5 0.80 15.35 16.35
CA ILE A 5 -0.07 15.97 15.35
C ILE A 5 -0.36 17.43 15.70
N GLU A 6 -0.65 17.71 16.98
CA GLU A 6 -0.80 19.08 17.49
C GLU A 6 0.49 19.90 17.31
N ARG A 7 1.66 19.29 17.50
CA ARG A 7 2.95 19.94 17.23
C ARG A 7 3.09 20.29 15.75
N LEU A 8 2.79 19.35 14.84
CA LEU A 8 2.84 19.59 13.39
C LEU A 8 1.88 20.71 12.99
N ARG A 9 0.66 20.73 13.55
CA ARG A 9 -0.31 21.81 13.35
C ARG A 9 0.24 23.16 13.78
N ARG A 10 0.82 23.27 14.98
CA ARG A 10 1.42 24.52 15.48
C ARG A 10 2.59 25.02 14.63
N LEU A 11 3.30 24.10 13.98
CA LEU A 11 4.39 24.42 13.05
C LEU A 11 3.90 24.74 11.63
N GLY A 12 2.59 24.66 11.36
CA GLY A 12 2.03 24.87 10.02
C GLY A 12 2.34 23.75 9.02
N LEU A 13 2.70 22.56 9.51
CA LEU A 13 3.06 21.40 8.69
C LEU A 13 1.90 20.43 8.42
N LEU A 14 0.77 20.62 9.10
CA LEU A 14 -0.46 19.87 8.83
C LEU A 14 -1.18 20.52 7.63
N ILE A 15 -0.71 20.17 6.43
CA ILE A 15 -1.11 20.72 5.13
C ILE A 15 -1.26 19.59 4.09
N PRO A 16 -1.87 19.82 2.91
CA PRO A 16 -2.16 18.75 1.96
C PRO A 16 -0.97 17.87 1.52
N PRO A 17 0.26 18.40 1.33
CA PRO A 17 1.43 17.56 1.02
C PRO A 17 1.90 16.64 2.15
N LEU A 18 1.39 16.79 3.38
CA LEU A 18 1.79 15.94 4.50
C LEU A 18 1.22 14.54 4.33
N VAL A 19 2.11 13.54 4.39
CA VAL A 19 1.75 12.12 4.43
C VAL A 19 2.12 11.53 5.80
N GLY A 20 1.10 11.25 6.61
CA GLY A 20 1.26 10.57 7.90
C GLY A 20 1.33 9.06 7.72
N VAL A 21 2.47 8.44 8.06
CA VAL A 21 2.65 6.99 7.95
C VAL A 21 2.25 6.30 9.27
N HIS A 22 1.66 5.11 9.18
CA HIS A 22 1.20 4.25 10.27
C HIS A 22 -0.10 4.70 10.96
N MET A 23 -0.10 5.88 11.58
CA MET A 23 -1.25 6.51 12.25
C MET A 23 -2.05 5.59 13.20
N THR A 24 -1.38 4.69 13.93
CA THR A 24 -2.02 3.70 14.81
C THR A 24 -2.61 4.27 16.10
N GLN A 25 -2.17 5.47 16.49
CA GLN A 25 -2.53 6.11 17.78
C GLN A 25 -3.36 7.38 17.59
N ILE A 26 -3.90 7.62 16.39
CA ILE A 26 -4.64 8.85 16.07
C ILE A 26 -5.97 8.92 16.84
N GLU A 27 -6.21 10.04 17.52
CA GLU A 27 -7.43 10.31 18.28
C GLU A 27 -8.50 10.99 17.43
N ASP A 28 -9.75 11.01 17.87
CA ASP A 28 -10.88 11.53 17.09
C ASP A 28 -10.73 13.01 16.73
N GLU A 29 -10.23 13.82 17.67
CA GLU A 29 -9.94 15.23 17.44
C GLU A 29 -8.84 15.40 16.39
N GLU A 30 -7.85 14.51 16.36
CA GLU A 30 -6.76 14.54 15.38
C GLU A 30 -7.20 14.07 14.00
N ILE A 31 -8.16 13.13 13.91
CA ILE A 31 -8.81 12.75 12.65
C ILE A 31 -9.53 13.96 12.06
N ALA A 32 -10.29 14.71 12.86
CA ALA A 32 -10.97 15.91 12.39
C ALA A 32 -9.98 16.98 11.89
N LEU A 33 -8.84 17.16 12.58
CA LEU A 33 -7.78 18.06 12.15
C LEU A 33 -7.13 17.61 10.84
N TYR A 34 -6.83 16.32 10.69
CA TYR A 34 -6.29 15.76 9.44
C TYR A 34 -7.25 16.00 8.27
N ALA A 35 -8.54 15.68 8.44
CA ALA A 35 -9.56 15.89 7.42
C ALA A 35 -9.64 17.35 6.97
N GLN A 36 -9.63 18.31 7.90
CA GLN A 36 -9.66 19.74 7.57
C GLN A 36 -8.40 20.22 6.84
N SER A 37 -7.24 19.61 7.13
CA SER A 37 -5.96 20.02 6.54
C SER A 37 -5.72 19.52 5.12
N GLY A 38 -6.45 18.48 4.69
CA GLY A 38 -6.18 17.76 3.45
C GLY A 38 -4.94 16.85 3.50
N ALA A 39 -4.31 16.69 4.67
CA ALA A 39 -3.21 15.76 4.88
C ALA A 39 -3.66 14.31 4.66
N GLN A 40 -2.69 13.48 4.30
CA GLN A 40 -2.87 12.14 3.77
C GLN A 40 -2.36 11.10 4.76
N VAL A 41 -2.83 9.86 4.66
CA VAL A 41 -2.33 8.75 5.49
C VAL A 41 -1.81 7.61 4.63
N VAL A 42 -0.71 6.98 5.04
CA VAL A 42 -0.25 5.69 4.49
C VAL A 42 -0.37 4.62 5.57
N HIS A 43 -1.17 3.60 5.30
CA HIS A 43 -1.35 2.45 6.18
C HIS A 43 -0.40 1.31 5.79
N CYS A 44 0.40 0.84 6.76
CA CYS A 44 1.30 -0.31 6.62
C CYS A 44 0.87 -1.45 7.57
N PRO A 45 -0.19 -2.23 7.23
CA PRO A 45 -0.78 -3.18 8.16
C PRO A 45 0.19 -4.24 8.66
N GLN A 46 0.97 -4.87 7.76
CA GLN A 46 1.85 -5.97 8.18
C GLN A 46 2.98 -5.49 9.07
N SER A 47 3.59 -4.35 8.77
CA SER A 47 4.61 -3.74 9.65
C SER A 47 4.05 -3.38 11.03
N ASN A 48 2.88 -2.74 11.06
CA ASN A 48 2.22 -2.39 12.31
C ASN A 48 1.93 -3.62 13.19
N LEU A 49 1.48 -4.72 12.58
CA LEU A 49 1.24 -5.99 13.26
C LEU A 49 2.55 -6.62 13.75
N LYS A 50 3.56 -6.72 12.87
CA LYS A 50 4.84 -7.37 13.17
C LYS A 50 5.61 -6.67 14.30
N LEU A 51 5.52 -5.34 14.38
CA LEU A 51 6.17 -4.54 15.41
C LEU A 51 5.26 -4.25 16.62
N ALA A 52 4.06 -4.83 16.69
CA ALA A 52 3.07 -4.55 17.73
C ALA A 52 2.80 -3.05 17.95
N SER A 53 2.81 -2.26 16.86
CA SER A 53 2.67 -0.79 16.88
C SER A 53 1.21 -0.33 17.05
N GLY A 54 0.26 -1.25 16.97
CA GLY A 54 -1.18 -1.00 17.11
C GLY A 54 -1.94 -1.04 15.78
N HIS A 55 -3.20 -0.64 15.81
CA HIS A 55 -4.13 -0.74 14.69
C HIS A 55 -4.50 0.65 14.17
N CYS A 56 -4.19 0.93 12.90
CA CYS A 56 -4.65 2.15 12.25
C CYS A 56 -6.17 2.09 12.07
N PRO A 57 -6.95 3.10 12.49
CA PRO A 57 -8.40 3.10 12.37
C PRO A 57 -8.84 3.49 10.94
N VAL A 58 -8.45 2.69 9.94
CA VAL A 58 -8.60 2.97 8.50
C VAL A 58 -10.03 3.40 8.14
N LEU A 59 -11.06 2.69 8.61
CA LEU A 59 -12.45 3.05 8.30
C LEU A 59 -12.85 4.42 8.84
N ARG A 60 -12.41 4.78 10.05
CA ARG A 60 -12.69 6.10 10.64
C ARG A 60 -12.02 7.21 9.84
N LEU A 61 -10.79 6.99 9.39
CA LEU A 61 -10.06 7.92 8.53
C LEU A 61 -10.78 8.12 7.19
N LEU A 62 -11.14 7.01 6.53
CA LEU A 62 -11.86 7.03 5.26
C LEU A 62 -13.23 7.71 5.39
N HIS A 63 -14.00 7.42 6.44
CA HIS A 63 -15.30 8.06 6.70
C HIS A 63 -15.18 9.57 6.98
N ALA A 64 -14.05 10.00 7.56
CA ALA A 64 -13.75 11.41 7.75
C ALA A 64 -13.30 12.12 6.45
N GLY A 65 -13.23 11.42 5.32
CA GLY A 65 -12.81 11.97 4.03
C GLY A 65 -11.29 12.08 3.86
N ILE A 66 -10.51 11.49 4.77
CA ILE A 66 -9.05 11.44 4.65
C ILE A 66 -8.71 10.37 3.59
N ASN A 67 -7.86 10.71 2.63
CA ASN A 67 -7.34 9.70 1.73
C ASN A 67 -6.27 8.85 2.44
N VAL A 68 -6.46 7.53 2.35
CA VAL A 68 -5.60 6.53 2.98
C VAL A 68 -5.02 5.66 1.86
N ALA A 69 -3.70 5.70 1.72
CA ALA A 69 -2.94 4.84 0.83
C ALA A 69 -2.43 3.59 1.56
N LEU A 70 -1.91 2.61 0.81
CA LEU A 70 -1.21 1.45 1.36
C LEU A 70 0.30 1.53 1.10
N GLY A 71 1.09 0.96 2.00
CA GLY A 71 2.52 0.75 1.83
C GLY A 71 3.02 -0.44 2.63
N THR A 72 4.14 -1.03 2.22
CA THR A 72 4.70 -2.24 2.86
C THR A 72 5.57 -1.94 4.08
N ASP A 73 6.03 -0.69 4.22
CA ASP A 73 7.22 -0.34 5.01
C ASP A 73 8.48 -1.07 4.47
N GLY A 74 9.58 -1.05 5.22
CA GLY A 74 10.82 -1.70 4.85
C GLY A 74 10.83 -3.22 5.07
N ALA A 75 11.66 -3.93 4.30
CA ALA A 75 11.84 -5.39 4.37
C ALA A 75 12.41 -5.91 5.70
N ALA A 76 12.79 -5.04 6.65
CA ALA A 76 13.19 -5.44 8.00
C ALA A 76 12.00 -5.56 8.98
N SER A 77 10.90 -4.87 8.68
CA SER A 77 9.68 -4.81 9.49
C SER A 77 8.47 -5.43 8.80
N ASN A 78 8.60 -5.97 7.59
CA ASN A 78 7.54 -6.66 6.86
C ASN A 78 7.63 -8.21 6.87
N ASN A 79 8.41 -8.91 6.04
CA ASN A 79 9.74 -8.67 5.49
C ASN A 79 9.84 -8.87 3.96
N ASP A 80 8.76 -8.68 3.23
CA ASP A 80 8.78 -8.59 1.77
C ASP A 80 8.23 -7.23 1.30
N LEU A 81 8.10 -7.05 -0.01
CA LEU A 81 7.53 -5.85 -0.62
C LEU A 81 6.28 -6.22 -1.44
N ASP A 82 5.44 -7.10 -0.90
CA ASP A 82 4.22 -7.59 -1.56
C ASP A 82 2.99 -6.71 -1.29
N MET A 83 2.59 -5.92 -2.30
CA MET A 83 1.37 -5.11 -2.22
C MET A 83 0.07 -5.94 -2.29
N PHE A 84 0.07 -7.14 -2.87
CA PHE A 84 -1.10 -8.04 -2.82
C PHE A 84 -1.31 -8.57 -1.40
N GLY A 85 -0.21 -8.96 -0.75
CA GLY A 85 -0.18 -9.32 0.67
C GLY A 85 -0.69 -8.19 1.56
N GLU A 86 -0.19 -6.97 1.36
CA GLU A 86 -0.63 -5.80 2.15
C GLU A 86 -2.11 -5.45 1.92
N MET A 87 -2.60 -5.48 0.68
CA MET A 87 -4.04 -5.27 0.39
C MET A 87 -4.91 -6.28 1.14
N ARG A 88 -4.53 -7.56 1.10
CA ARG A 88 -5.24 -8.64 1.79
C ARG A 88 -5.23 -8.44 3.30
N SER A 89 -4.07 -8.13 3.87
CA SER A 89 -3.90 -7.84 5.29
C SER A 89 -4.73 -6.63 5.73
N ALA A 90 -4.71 -5.54 4.97
CA ALA A 90 -5.54 -4.36 5.24
C ALA A 90 -7.04 -4.71 5.26
N ALA A 91 -7.51 -5.41 4.22
CA ALA A 91 -8.91 -5.78 4.06
C ALA A 91 -9.43 -6.67 5.21
N MET A 92 -8.65 -7.68 5.60
CA MET A 92 -9.04 -8.63 6.65
C MET A 92 -8.89 -8.00 8.05
N LEU A 93 -7.84 -7.21 8.27
CA LEU A 93 -7.61 -6.54 9.55
C LEU A 93 -8.71 -5.52 9.84
N ALA A 94 -9.12 -4.73 8.84
CA ALA A 94 -10.18 -3.75 9.01
C ALA A 94 -11.50 -4.40 9.44
N LYS A 95 -11.89 -5.52 8.81
CA LYS A 95 -13.09 -6.30 9.17
C LYS A 95 -13.04 -6.82 10.59
N SER A 96 -11.91 -7.45 10.94
CA SER A 96 -11.69 -8.01 12.28
C SER A 96 -11.73 -6.92 13.36
N ALA A 97 -11.08 -5.79 13.11
CA ALA A 97 -10.96 -4.68 14.06
C ALA A 97 -12.30 -4.06 14.43
N VAL A 98 -13.29 -4.06 13.53
CA VAL A 98 -14.61 -3.46 13.79
C VAL A 98 -15.74 -4.49 13.94
N GLY A 99 -15.44 -5.79 13.79
CA GLY A 99 -16.45 -6.85 13.87
C GLY A 99 -17.49 -6.84 12.75
N ASP A 100 -17.13 -6.31 11.57
CA ASP A 100 -18.03 -6.19 10.41
C ASP A 100 -17.40 -6.82 9.16
N PRO A 101 -17.98 -7.89 8.58
CA PRO A 101 -17.43 -8.54 7.39
C PRO A 101 -17.53 -7.68 6.12
N THR A 102 -18.35 -6.62 6.12
CA THR A 102 -18.52 -5.70 4.97
C THR A 102 -17.52 -4.54 4.98
N ALA A 103 -16.81 -4.34 6.10
CA ALA A 103 -15.82 -3.29 6.24
C ALA A 103 -14.68 -3.43 5.21
N LEU A 104 -14.28 -2.30 4.62
CA LEU A 104 -13.19 -2.18 3.65
C LEU A 104 -13.28 -3.22 2.51
N PRO A 105 -14.23 -3.04 1.56
CA PRO A 105 -14.41 -3.96 0.44
C PRO A 105 -13.20 -3.98 -0.50
N ALA A 106 -13.12 -5.00 -1.36
CA ALA A 106 -11.96 -5.23 -2.23
C ALA A 106 -11.67 -4.05 -3.15
N GLU A 107 -12.73 -3.45 -3.71
CA GLU A 107 -12.65 -2.27 -4.58
C GLU A 107 -11.97 -1.10 -3.86
N ARG A 108 -12.31 -0.89 -2.57
CA ARG A 108 -11.69 0.18 -1.79
C ARG A 108 -10.24 -0.15 -1.46
N CYS A 109 -9.90 -1.38 -1.13
CA CYS A 109 -8.49 -1.79 -0.94
C CYS A 109 -7.65 -1.57 -2.20
N LEU A 110 -8.18 -1.95 -3.37
CA LEU A 110 -7.51 -1.74 -4.65
C LEU A 110 -7.32 -0.25 -4.95
N GLU A 111 -8.33 0.58 -4.68
CA GLU A 111 -8.20 2.04 -4.80
C GLU A 111 -7.11 2.58 -3.86
N MET A 112 -7.04 2.14 -2.60
CA MET A 112 -6.01 2.56 -1.65
C MET A 112 -4.59 2.19 -2.11
N ALA A 113 -4.43 1.04 -2.77
CA ALA A 113 -3.15 0.60 -3.34
C ALA A 113 -2.77 1.30 -4.65
N THR A 114 -3.70 1.99 -5.30
CA THR A 114 -3.52 2.60 -6.63
C THR A 114 -3.78 4.11 -6.58
N LEU A 115 -4.99 4.56 -6.89
CA LEU A 115 -5.37 5.97 -6.95
C LEU A 115 -5.13 6.69 -5.60
N GLY A 116 -5.39 6.01 -4.48
CA GLY A 116 -5.15 6.55 -3.15
C GLY A 116 -3.66 6.81 -2.87
N ALA A 117 -2.78 5.91 -3.33
CA ALA A 117 -1.34 6.10 -3.28
C ALA A 117 -0.86 7.21 -4.23
N ALA A 118 -1.42 7.28 -5.45
CA ALA A 118 -1.12 8.37 -6.38
C ALA A 118 -1.51 9.74 -5.79
N ARG A 119 -2.68 9.86 -5.16
CA ARG A 119 -3.12 11.08 -4.44
C ARG A 119 -2.17 11.45 -3.30
N ALA A 120 -1.76 10.45 -2.51
CA ALA A 120 -0.82 10.68 -1.40
C ALA A 120 0.55 11.21 -1.87
N LEU A 121 0.95 10.88 -3.10
CA LEU A 121 2.19 11.33 -3.73
C LEU A 121 2.01 12.55 -4.67
N ALA A 122 0.80 13.11 -4.76
CA ALA A 122 0.44 14.17 -5.71
C ALA A 122 0.74 13.81 -7.19
N LEU A 123 0.48 12.54 -7.55
CA LEU A 123 0.65 11.97 -8.88
C LEU A 123 -0.68 11.53 -9.51
N ASP A 124 -1.82 11.83 -8.88
CA ASP A 124 -3.13 11.35 -9.30
C ASP A 124 -3.64 11.95 -10.62
N GLU A 125 -3.06 13.05 -11.09
CA GLU A 125 -3.29 13.55 -12.46
C GLU A 125 -2.46 12.80 -13.52
N ILE A 126 -1.44 12.05 -13.09
CA ILE A 126 -0.47 11.38 -13.97
C ILE A 126 -0.73 9.87 -14.01
N THR A 127 -1.08 9.24 -12.88
CA THR A 127 -1.19 7.79 -12.72
C THR A 127 -2.23 7.40 -11.65
N GLY A 128 -2.37 6.11 -11.36
CA GLY A 128 -3.22 5.56 -10.31
C GLY A 128 -4.63 5.15 -10.76
N SER A 129 -5.03 5.50 -11.98
CA SER A 129 -6.28 5.06 -12.62
C SER A 129 -6.11 4.94 -14.13
N ILE A 130 -6.93 4.10 -14.76
CA ILE A 130 -6.93 3.89 -16.21
C ILE A 130 -7.93 4.88 -16.82
N GLU A 131 -7.46 6.08 -17.12
CA GLU A 131 -8.26 7.16 -17.71
C GLU A 131 -7.51 7.80 -18.90
N PRO A 132 -8.21 8.21 -19.97
CA PRO A 132 -7.56 8.89 -21.09
C PRO A 132 -6.73 10.09 -20.64
N GLY A 133 -5.48 10.16 -21.08
CA GLY A 133 -4.54 11.23 -20.75
C GLY A 133 -3.53 10.89 -19.64
N LYS A 134 -3.79 9.87 -18.81
CA LYS A 134 -2.84 9.38 -17.82
C LYS A 134 -1.76 8.49 -18.43
N GLN A 135 -0.65 8.33 -17.73
CA GLN A 135 0.43 7.40 -18.10
C GLN A 135 -0.09 5.96 -18.08
N ALA A 136 0.42 5.15 -19.02
CA ALA A 136 0.16 3.72 -19.06
C ALA A 136 1.02 2.98 -18.02
N ASP A 137 0.74 3.23 -16.75
CA ASP A 137 1.25 2.48 -15.60
C ASP A 137 0.25 1.35 -15.32
N LEU A 138 0.56 0.16 -15.82
CA LEU A 138 -0.38 -0.95 -15.90
C LEU A 138 0.24 -2.23 -15.33
N VAL A 139 -0.59 -3.04 -14.69
CA VAL A 139 -0.24 -4.37 -14.18
C VAL A 139 -1.28 -5.37 -14.70
N ALA A 140 -0.82 -6.40 -15.41
CA ALA A 140 -1.65 -7.54 -15.79
C ALA A 140 -1.49 -8.65 -14.75
N VAL A 141 -2.62 -9.19 -14.28
CA VAL A 141 -2.68 -10.29 -13.31
C VAL A 141 -3.37 -11.48 -13.98
N ASP A 142 -2.67 -12.60 -14.06
CA ASP A 142 -3.20 -13.85 -14.59
C ASP A 142 -4.13 -14.51 -13.56
N LEU A 143 -5.43 -14.53 -13.86
CA LEU A 143 -6.44 -15.18 -13.03
C LEU A 143 -6.78 -16.60 -13.50
N ASP A 144 -6.17 -17.10 -14.58
CA ASP A 144 -6.32 -18.49 -15.06
C ASP A 144 -5.45 -19.49 -14.27
N HIS A 145 -5.10 -19.14 -13.03
CA HIS A 145 -4.39 -20.00 -12.11
C HIS A 145 -5.39 -20.84 -11.27
N PRO A 146 -5.09 -22.12 -10.95
CA PRO A 146 -5.99 -22.96 -10.15
C PRO A 146 -6.38 -22.36 -8.79
N ALA A 147 -5.51 -21.56 -8.17
CA ALA A 147 -5.81 -20.90 -6.90
C ALA A 147 -6.81 -19.73 -7.01
N THR A 148 -7.06 -19.23 -8.22
CA THR A 148 -7.98 -18.11 -8.48
C THR A 148 -9.24 -18.52 -9.25
N GLN A 149 -9.44 -19.80 -9.52
CA GLN A 149 -10.65 -20.30 -10.20
C GLN A 149 -11.67 -20.89 -9.21
N PRO A 150 -12.99 -20.76 -9.48
CA PRO A 150 -13.62 -19.93 -10.52
C PRO A 150 -13.62 -18.43 -10.17
N VAL A 151 -13.60 -17.57 -11.19
CA VAL A 151 -13.66 -16.10 -11.00
C VAL A 151 -15.09 -15.60 -11.11
N PHE A 152 -15.69 -15.19 -9.98
CA PHE A 152 -17.00 -14.50 -9.96
C PHE A 152 -16.88 -12.97 -9.97
N ASN A 153 -15.92 -12.43 -9.22
CA ASN A 153 -15.57 -11.02 -9.18
C ASN A 153 -14.04 -10.89 -9.24
N PRO A 154 -13.47 -10.33 -10.33
CA PRO A 154 -12.01 -10.25 -10.50
C PRO A 154 -11.33 -9.36 -9.46
N VAL A 155 -11.97 -8.27 -9.00
CA VAL A 155 -11.40 -7.38 -7.98
C VAL A 155 -11.31 -8.09 -6.62
N SER A 156 -12.37 -8.84 -6.27
CA SER A 156 -12.35 -9.72 -5.10
C SER A 156 -11.23 -10.77 -5.22
N GLN A 157 -11.05 -11.34 -6.41
CA GLN A 157 -10.00 -12.33 -6.65
C GLN A 157 -8.60 -11.75 -6.48
N ILE A 158 -8.36 -10.54 -7.00
CA ILE A 158 -7.10 -9.80 -6.86
C ILE A 158 -6.75 -9.55 -5.39
N VAL A 159 -7.72 -9.08 -4.58
CA VAL A 159 -7.45 -8.70 -3.19
C VAL A 159 -7.36 -9.91 -2.25
N TYR A 160 -8.24 -10.90 -2.41
CA TYR A 160 -8.38 -11.97 -1.43
C TYR A 160 -7.71 -13.29 -1.82
N ALA A 161 -7.46 -13.55 -3.10
CA ALA A 161 -6.97 -14.85 -3.58
C ALA A 161 -5.61 -14.77 -4.29
N ALA A 162 -5.46 -13.87 -5.27
CA ALA A 162 -4.29 -13.78 -6.13
C ALA A 162 -3.00 -13.51 -5.34
N GLY A 163 -1.92 -14.20 -5.72
CA GLY A 163 -0.55 -13.92 -5.26
C GLY A 163 0.19 -12.99 -6.22
N ARG A 164 1.25 -12.32 -5.74
CA ARG A 164 2.11 -11.45 -6.58
C ARG A 164 2.80 -12.19 -7.73
N ASP A 165 2.97 -13.50 -7.58
CA ASP A 165 3.55 -14.40 -8.59
C ASP A 165 2.65 -14.59 -9.82
N GLN A 166 1.37 -14.21 -9.70
CA GLN A 166 0.42 -14.19 -10.82
C GLN A 166 0.49 -12.90 -11.66
N VAL A 167 1.40 -11.97 -11.36
CA VAL A 167 1.64 -10.80 -12.22
C VAL A 167 2.38 -11.26 -13.47
N SER A 168 1.73 -11.15 -14.64
CA SER A 168 2.31 -11.57 -15.91
C SER A 168 3.12 -10.45 -16.56
N ASP A 169 2.60 -9.22 -16.55
CA ASP A 169 3.18 -8.11 -17.31
C ASP A 169 2.99 -6.80 -16.55
N VAL A 170 3.99 -5.92 -16.67
CA VAL A 170 3.98 -4.60 -16.02
C VAL A 170 4.52 -3.56 -16.99
N TRP A 171 3.82 -2.43 -17.10
CA TRP A 171 4.24 -1.28 -17.88
C TRP A 171 4.38 -0.05 -16.98
N VAL A 172 5.39 0.77 -17.25
CA VAL A 172 5.61 2.09 -16.63
C VAL A 172 5.77 3.13 -17.72
N ALA A 173 4.87 4.11 -17.75
CA ALA A 173 4.71 5.07 -18.84
C ALA A 173 4.66 4.38 -20.21
N GLY A 174 3.98 3.23 -20.30
CA GLY A 174 3.84 2.43 -21.52
C GLY A 174 5.06 1.58 -21.89
N ARG A 175 6.14 1.59 -21.11
CA ARG A 175 7.32 0.74 -21.33
C ARG A 175 7.23 -0.52 -20.49
N ALA A 176 7.37 -1.68 -21.13
CA ALA A 176 7.35 -2.97 -20.44
C ALA A 176 8.58 -3.12 -19.52
N VAL A 177 8.32 -3.37 -18.24
CA VAL A 177 9.34 -3.63 -17.20
C VAL A 177 9.28 -5.06 -16.65
N VAL A 178 8.14 -5.73 -16.84
CA VAL A 178 7.94 -7.17 -16.65
C VAL A 178 7.21 -7.71 -17.88
N GLU A 179 7.68 -8.81 -18.45
CA GLU A 179 7.03 -9.52 -19.55
C GLU A 179 7.02 -11.02 -19.26
N ASN A 180 5.85 -11.66 -19.35
CA ASN A 180 5.67 -13.09 -19.03
C ASN A 180 6.29 -13.50 -17.67
N GLY A 181 6.14 -12.67 -16.64
CA GLY A 181 6.63 -12.89 -15.28
C GLY A 181 8.13 -12.64 -15.08
N ALA A 182 8.86 -12.19 -16.12
CA ALA A 182 10.30 -11.92 -16.06
C ALA A 182 10.60 -10.42 -16.17
N LEU A 183 11.58 -9.94 -15.38
CA LEU A 183 12.06 -8.55 -15.45
C LEU A 183 12.77 -8.27 -16.77
N THR A 184 12.44 -7.16 -17.44
CA THR A 184 13.02 -6.82 -18.75
C THR A 184 14.37 -6.10 -18.65
N SER A 185 14.63 -5.41 -17.53
CA SER A 185 15.78 -4.52 -17.37
C SER A 185 16.70 -4.84 -16.19
N ILE A 186 16.42 -5.90 -15.43
CA ILE A 186 17.17 -6.29 -14.23
C ILE A 186 17.65 -7.73 -14.38
N ASP A 187 18.96 -7.93 -14.26
CA ASP A 187 19.54 -9.27 -14.11
C ASP A 187 19.33 -9.76 -12.67
N THR A 188 18.34 -10.63 -12.49
CA THR A 188 17.99 -11.23 -11.20
C THR A 188 19.16 -12.00 -10.58
N GLY A 189 19.97 -12.69 -11.39
CA GLY A 189 21.13 -13.43 -10.91
C GLY A 189 22.20 -12.49 -10.34
N ALA A 190 22.49 -11.40 -11.05
CA ALA A 190 23.40 -10.36 -10.57
C ALA A 190 22.89 -9.66 -9.31
N ALA A 191 21.58 -9.39 -9.23
CA ALA A 191 20.94 -8.79 -8.06
C ALA A 191 21.04 -9.69 -6.83
N ILE A 192 20.73 -10.98 -6.97
CA ILE A 192 20.87 -11.98 -5.89
C ILE A 192 22.33 -12.10 -5.44
N ALA A 193 23.28 -12.16 -6.38
CA ALA A 193 24.69 -12.21 -6.05
C ALA A 193 25.15 -10.94 -5.29
N ALA A 194 24.60 -9.77 -5.62
CA ALA A 194 24.86 -8.53 -4.89
C ALA A 194 24.29 -8.56 -3.47
N ALA A 195 23.06 -9.05 -3.30
CA ALA A 195 22.45 -9.24 -2.00
C ALA A 195 23.28 -10.17 -1.11
N GLU A 196 23.77 -11.30 -1.64
CA GLU A 196 24.63 -12.23 -0.91
C GLU A 196 25.97 -11.61 -0.47
N ARG A 197 26.55 -10.72 -1.29
CA ARG A 197 27.76 -9.97 -0.88
C ARG A 197 27.48 -9.06 0.31
N TRP A 198 26.33 -8.36 0.30
CA TRP A 198 25.93 -7.50 1.42
C TRP A 198 25.61 -8.31 2.67
N ARG A 199 24.93 -9.46 2.54
CA ARG A 199 24.66 -10.36 3.66
C ARG A 199 25.96 -10.73 4.39
N LYS A 200 27.00 -11.17 3.65
CA LYS A 200 28.30 -11.51 4.24
C LYS A 200 28.91 -10.35 5.01
N LYS A 201 28.98 -9.16 4.41
CA LYS A 201 29.55 -7.95 5.05
C LYS A 201 28.81 -7.55 6.33
N ILE A 202 27.48 -7.59 6.30
CA ILE A 202 26.64 -7.24 7.46
C ILE A 202 26.83 -8.27 8.57
N SER A 203 26.86 -9.55 8.24
CA SER A 203 27.06 -10.64 9.21
C SER A 203 28.46 -10.65 9.84
N GLU A 204 29.50 -10.20 9.12
CA GLU A 204 30.88 -10.10 9.65
C GLU A 204 31.08 -8.86 10.53
N GLY A 205 30.26 -7.82 10.36
CA GLY A 205 30.28 -6.59 11.15
C GLY A 205 29.34 -6.57 12.36
N SER A 206 28.62 -7.68 12.60
CA SER A 206 27.71 -7.89 13.73
C SER A 206 28.36 -8.81 14.76
#